data_AF-A0A2V6I998-F1
#
_entry.id   AF-A0A2V6I998-F1
#
_cell.length_a   1.000
_cell.length_b   1.000
_cell.length_c   1.000
_cell.angle_alpha   90.00
_cell.angle_beta   90.00
_cell.angle_gamma   90.00
#
_symmetry.space_group_name_H-M   'P 1'
#
loop_
_entity.id
_entity.type
_entity.pdbx_description
1 polymer ?
#
loop_
_entity_poly.entity_id
_entity_poly.type
_entity_poly.pdbx_seq_one_letter_code
_entity_poly.pdbx_strand_id
1 'polypeptide(L)'
;LTYAKELGISILWSGGITSRQAFELAKRKVFGIFSTSSTAAKIAVTAAFEDDPRLAVENEPTDFGVRRIHAIIQGGFLSVAVSNRGKGLAKSIADSSERLLTAEQDQAQSSVELNNLNGELLRGWQLLSEVRTRQNTSIPSQVTVPVPADAVRVFRGRKNGRVKRSVFIEKLRTVFMPMTVQMQRLFGLTAYLPAVLPETKSEGMPDEIALVFYQTQEAYHEAKRCVGGRSYSELHQLLFDMPASASSFPEMFTGEVQPDKAYHLFPKSVDWQIGSARLYVGTRRSKLKAAGFLKRLGQVAAELQKVPGSLDAVIFCATNEWLVWWEHSSESTPEPNTRFNAIAVELFSPVARRVQVPGNLLRPYVGLTLNGRGDFLNTQFQRA
;
A
#
# COMPACT_ATOMS: atom_id res chain seq x y z
N LEU A 1 9.25 -13.50 -9.28
CA LEU A 1 8.10 -14.27 -9.83
C LEU A 1 6.75 -13.56 -9.73
N THR A 2 6.41 -12.90 -8.62
CA THR A 2 5.12 -12.18 -8.47
C THR A 2 4.91 -11.04 -9.47
N TYR A 3 5.93 -10.22 -9.72
CA TYR A 3 5.88 -9.16 -10.75
C TYR A 3 5.73 -9.73 -12.16
N ALA A 4 6.34 -10.89 -12.42
CA ALA A 4 6.19 -11.60 -13.67
C ALA A 4 4.74 -12.08 -13.86
N LYS A 5 4.13 -12.70 -12.84
CA LYS A 5 2.70 -13.08 -12.86
C LYS A 5 1.76 -11.90 -13.10
N GLU A 6 2.03 -10.74 -12.49
CA GLU A 6 1.25 -9.51 -12.72
C GLU A 6 1.35 -8.98 -14.17
N LEU A 7 2.48 -9.19 -14.83
CA LEU A 7 2.66 -8.90 -16.26
C LEU A 7 2.07 -10.00 -17.16
N GLY A 8 1.48 -11.05 -16.58
CA GLY A 8 0.96 -12.22 -17.29
C GLY A 8 2.05 -13.18 -17.77
N ILE A 9 3.27 -13.08 -17.23
CA ILE A 9 4.40 -13.94 -17.59
C ILE A 9 4.21 -15.32 -16.96
N SER A 10 4.27 -16.36 -17.79
CA SER A 10 3.83 -17.71 -17.47
C SER A 10 4.95 -18.68 -17.09
N ILE A 11 6.14 -18.58 -17.71
CA ILE A 11 7.24 -19.58 -17.55
C ILE A 11 8.61 -18.90 -17.65
N LEU A 12 9.60 -19.41 -16.90
CA LEU A 12 11.06 -19.21 -17.11
C LEU A 12 11.63 -20.49 -17.74
N TRP A 13 12.34 -20.39 -18.87
CA TRP A 13 12.91 -21.53 -19.60
C TRP A 13 14.44 -21.45 -19.66
N SER A 14 15.13 -22.59 -19.78
CA SER A 14 16.59 -22.63 -19.94
C SER A 14 16.99 -23.64 -21.03
N GLY A 15 17.81 -23.18 -21.98
CA GLY A 15 18.54 -24.02 -22.94
C GLY A 15 18.01 -24.03 -24.38
N GLY A 16 18.94 -23.91 -25.33
CA GLY A 16 18.81 -24.41 -26.71
C GLY A 16 17.83 -23.70 -27.66
N ILE A 17 17.64 -22.37 -27.54
CA ILE A 17 16.71 -21.63 -28.41
C ILE A 17 17.35 -20.47 -29.16
N THR A 18 16.91 -20.27 -30.40
CA THR A 18 17.34 -19.18 -31.29
C THR A 18 16.68 -17.84 -30.92
N SER A 19 17.25 -16.73 -31.40
CA SER A 19 16.69 -15.38 -31.26
C SER A 19 15.22 -15.31 -31.72
N ARG A 20 14.88 -16.00 -32.81
CA ARG A 20 13.50 -16.06 -33.34
C ARG A 20 12.55 -16.84 -32.43
N GLN A 21 13.00 -17.98 -31.88
CA GLN A 21 12.22 -18.73 -30.90
C GLN A 21 11.99 -17.92 -29.62
N ALA A 22 13.00 -17.13 -29.21
CA ALA A 22 12.89 -16.24 -28.05
C ALA A 22 11.79 -15.18 -28.23
N PHE A 23 11.72 -14.57 -29.41
CA PHE A 23 10.67 -13.60 -29.75
C PHE A 23 9.26 -14.22 -29.68
N GLU A 24 9.07 -15.40 -30.28
CA GLU A 24 7.77 -16.09 -30.30
C GLU A 24 7.32 -16.57 -28.91
N LEU A 25 8.25 -17.02 -28.08
CA LEU A 25 7.99 -17.36 -26.68
C LEU A 25 7.61 -16.11 -25.86
N ALA A 26 8.29 -14.98 -26.09
CA ALA A 26 7.97 -13.74 -25.41
C ALA A 26 6.58 -13.19 -25.78
N LYS A 27 6.14 -13.33 -27.04
CA LYS A 27 4.76 -13.03 -27.46
C LYS A 27 3.72 -13.84 -26.69
N ARG A 28 4.07 -15.06 -26.29
CA ARG A 28 3.27 -15.95 -25.42
C ARG A 28 3.49 -15.71 -23.93
N LYS A 29 4.17 -14.62 -23.57
CA LYS A 29 4.48 -14.20 -22.20
C LYS A 29 5.36 -15.20 -21.45
N VAL A 30 6.32 -15.83 -22.12
CA VAL A 30 7.37 -16.63 -21.47
C VAL A 30 8.60 -15.74 -21.32
N PHE A 31 9.12 -15.57 -20.09
CA PHE A 31 10.33 -14.79 -19.82
C PHE A 31 11.30 -15.61 -19.00
N GLY A 32 12.54 -15.68 -19.49
CA GLY A 32 13.61 -16.50 -18.97
C GLY A 32 14.21 -17.22 -20.16
N ILE A 33 15.21 -16.60 -20.78
CA ILE A 33 15.90 -17.13 -21.95
C ILE A 33 17.38 -16.85 -21.73
N PHE A 34 18.10 -17.89 -21.33
CA PHE A 34 19.55 -17.93 -21.42
C PHE A 34 19.88 -18.61 -22.75
N SER A 35 20.23 -17.82 -23.78
CA SER A 35 20.76 -18.36 -25.03
C SER A 35 22.26 -18.11 -25.06
N THR A 36 23.04 -19.05 -24.54
CA THR A 36 24.50 -18.92 -24.43
C THR A 36 25.16 -18.78 -25.80
N SER A 37 24.63 -19.42 -26.85
CA SER A 37 25.15 -19.31 -28.22
C SER A 37 24.72 -18.03 -28.94
N SER A 38 23.51 -17.51 -28.68
CA SER A 38 23.01 -16.31 -29.39
C SER A 38 23.45 -14.99 -28.75
N THR A 39 24.00 -15.05 -27.53
CA THR A 39 24.59 -13.89 -26.83
C THR A 39 26.12 -13.84 -26.92
N ALA A 40 26.77 -14.87 -27.46
CA ALA A 40 28.21 -15.02 -27.41
C ALA A 40 28.89 -14.92 -28.79
N ALA A 41 30.15 -14.49 -28.78
CA ALA A 41 31.06 -14.66 -29.90
C ALA A 41 31.84 -15.96 -29.74
N LYS A 42 32.19 -16.59 -30.86
CA LYS A 42 33.12 -17.72 -30.86
C LYS A 42 34.54 -17.20 -30.78
N ILE A 43 35.25 -17.55 -29.72
CA ILE A 43 36.67 -17.25 -29.54
C ILE A 43 37.49 -18.54 -29.58
N ALA A 44 38.78 -18.42 -29.85
CA ALA A 44 39.70 -19.55 -29.72
C ALA A 44 39.74 -20.01 -28.26
N VAL A 45 39.86 -21.32 -28.07
CA VAL A 45 39.90 -21.94 -26.75
C VAL A 45 41.18 -21.55 -26.01
N THR A 46 41.07 -21.16 -24.75
CA THR A 46 42.20 -20.68 -23.93
C THR A 46 42.84 -21.78 -23.05
N ALA A 47 44.04 -21.48 -22.53
CA ALA A 47 45.12 -22.33 -21.96
C ALA A 47 44.82 -23.70 -21.30
N ALA A 48 43.63 -23.96 -20.75
CA ALA A 48 43.33 -25.27 -20.15
C ALA A 48 42.89 -26.33 -21.18
N PHE A 49 42.51 -25.90 -22.39
CA PHE A 49 41.93 -26.76 -23.43
C PHE A 49 42.52 -26.49 -24.82
N GLU A 50 43.64 -25.76 -24.90
CA GLU A 50 44.33 -25.41 -26.15
C GLU A 50 44.77 -26.66 -26.95
N ASP A 51 45.10 -27.73 -26.23
CA ASP A 51 45.51 -29.02 -26.80
C ASP A 51 44.35 -30.02 -26.98
N ASP A 52 43.08 -29.64 -26.73
CA ASP A 52 41.94 -30.55 -26.92
C ASP A 52 41.48 -30.55 -28.39
N PRO A 53 41.76 -31.61 -29.18
CA PRO A 53 41.41 -31.66 -30.60
C PRO A 53 39.89 -31.73 -30.83
N ARG A 54 39.08 -31.90 -29.78
CA ARG A 54 37.61 -31.96 -29.85
C ARG A 54 36.96 -30.61 -29.55
N LEU A 55 37.69 -29.59 -29.10
CA LEU A 55 37.16 -28.28 -28.74
C LEU A 55 37.88 -27.17 -29.51
N ALA A 56 37.37 -26.83 -30.71
CA ALA A 56 38.02 -25.84 -31.58
C ALA A 56 37.72 -24.37 -31.20
N VAL A 57 36.61 -24.10 -30.50
CA VAL A 57 36.15 -22.76 -30.13
C VAL A 57 35.35 -22.77 -28.84
N GLU A 58 35.43 -21.69 -28.06
CA GLU A 58 34.58 -21.44 -26.89
C GLU A 58 33.66 -20.23 -27.13
N ASN A 59 32.56 -20.14 -26.36
CA ASN A 59 31.57 -19.07 -26.49
C ASN A 59 31.79 -18.03 -25.39
N GLU A 60 32.18 -16.80 -25.75
CA GLU A 60 32.30 -15.68 -24.83
C GLU A 60 31.09 -14.73 -24.95
N PRO A 61 30.29 -14.51 -23.89
CA PRO A 61 29.18 -13.56 -23.91
C PRO A 61 29.65 -12.14 -24.27
N THR A 62 28.94 -11.49 -25.20
CA THR A 62 29.22 -10.10 -25.58
C THR A 62 28.14 -9.17 -25.03
N ASP A 63 28.51 -7.96 -24.61
CA ASP A 63 27.54 -6.91 -24.21
C ASP A 63 26.46 -6.72 -25.30
N PHE A 64 26.91 -6.65 -26.55
CA PHE A 64 26.04 -6.52 -27.71
C PHE A 64 25.05 -7.68 -27.84
N GLY A 65 25.53 -8.92 -27.78
CA GLY A 65 24.69 -10.12 -27.89
C GLY A 65 23.65 -10.20 -26.78
N VAL A 66 24.04 -9.87 -25.54
CA VAL A 66 23.12 -9.79 -24.39
C VAL A 66 22.05 -8.73 -24.60
N ARG A 67 22.45 -7.51 -24.98
CA ARG A 67 21.52 -6.39 -25.22
C ARG A 67 20.56 -6.70 -26.36
N ARG A 68 21.04 -7.32 -27.43
CA ARG A 68 20.23 -7.73 -28.58
C ARG A 68 19.13 -8.71 -28.18
N ILE A 69 19.48 -9.80 -27.49
CA ILE A 69 18.50 -10.79 -27.02
C ILE A 69 17.52 -10.17 -26.03
N HIS A 70 18.01 -9.32 -25.11
CA HIS A 70 17.16 -8.62 -24.17
C HIS A 70 16.13 -7.71 -24.86
N ALA A 71 16.52 -7.00 -25.93
CA ALA A 71 15.61 -6.16 -26.70
C ALA A 71 14.56 -7.00 -27.46
N ILE A 72 14.97 -8.11 -28.07
CA ILE A 72 14.07 -9.03 -28.79
C ILE A 72 12.99 -9.60 -27.87
N ILE A 73 13.35 -10.02 -26.66
CA ILE A 73 12.41 -10.55 -25.67
C ILE A 73 11.40 -9.48 -25.27
N GLN A 74 11.87 -8.28 -24.95
CA GLN A 74 10.98 -7.17 -24.61
C GLN A 74 10.06 -6.80 -25.79
N GLY A 75 10.57 -6.81 -27.02
CA GLY A 75 9.80 -6.51 -28.22
C GLY A 75 8.67 -7.51 -28.45
N GLY A 76 8.96 -8.81 -28.31
CA GLY A 76 7.95 -9.86 -28.41
C GLY A 76 6.84 -9.69 -27.38
N PHE A 77 7.19 -9.43 -26.12
CA PHE A 77 6.20 -9.18 -25.08
C PHE A 77 5.38 -7.91 -25.31
N LEU A 78 6.04 -6.77 -25.54
CA LEU A 78 5.38 -5.47 -25.66
C LEU A 78 4.47 -5.40 -26.89
N SER A 79 4.87 -5.99 -28.02
CA SER A 79 4.04 -6.03 -29.22
C SER A 79 2.65 -6.66 -28.96
N VAL A 80 2.55 -7.58 -28.01
CA VAL A 80 1.28 -8.18 -27.58
C VAL A 80 0.66 -7.39 -26.42
N ALA A 81 1.45 -7.04 -25.40
CA ALA A 81 0.96 -6.42 -24.18
C ALA A 81 0.30 -5.04 -24.42
N VAL A 82 0.77 -4.30 -25.43
CA VAL A 82 0.24 -2.96 -25.75
C VAL A 82 -0.74 -2.95 -26.94
N SER A 83 -1.00 -4.10 -27.57
CA SER A 83 -1.80 -4.19 -28.81
C SER A 83 -3.23 -3.65 -28.66
N ASN A 84 -3.85 -3.89 -27.51
CA ASN A 84 -5.20 -3.39 -27.18
C ASN A 84 -5.23 -1.87 -26.88
N ARG A 85 -4.07 -1.21 -26.75
CA ARG A 85 -3.95 0.17 -26.27
C ARG A 85 -3.31 1.11 -27.30
N GLY A 86 -2.43 0.58 -28.13
CA GLY A 86 -1.73 1.33 -29.17
C GLY A 86 -1.36 0.40 -30.31
N LYS A 87 -2.34 0.01 -31.14
CA LYS A 87 -2.15 -0.91 -32.27
C LYS A 87 -0.98 -0.49 -33.18
N GLY A 88 -0.82 0.82 -33.43
CA GLY A 88 0.28 1.35 -34.23
C GLY A 88 1.65 1.12 -33.58
N LEU A 89 1.78 1.39 -32.27
CA LEU A 89 3.02 1.17 -31.53
C LEU A 89 3.33 -0.32 -31.38
N ALA A 90 2.32 -1.15 -31.10
CA ALA A 90 2.45 -2.60 -31.06
C ALA A 90 2.99 -3.18 -32.36
N LYS A 91 2.46 -2.72 -33.50
CA LYS A 91 2.94 -3.10 -34.84
C LYS A 91 4.37 -2.59 -35.07
N SER A 92 4.67 -1.34 -34.73
CA SER A 92 6.00 -0.75 -34.88
C SER A 92 7.08 -1.51 -34.08
N ILE A 93 6.77 -1.91 -32.84
CA ILE A 93 7.64 -2.75 -32.01
C ILE A 93 7.86 -4.12 -32.66
N ALA A 94 6.80 -4.75 -33.18
CA ALA A 94 6.91 -6.05 -33.86
C ALA A 94 7.77 -5.96 -35.12
N ASP A 95 7.52 -4.97 -35.98
CA ASP A 95 8.25 -4.75 -37.23
C ASP A 95 9.73 -4.45 -36.97
N SER A 96 10.03 -3.66 -35.93
CA SER A 96 11.41 -3.35 -35.52
C SER A 96 12.13 -4.57 -34.93
N SER A 97 11.40 -5.43 -34.21
CA SER A 97 11.94 -6.69 -33.69
C SER A 97 12.28 -7.67 -34.82
N GLU A 98 11.42 -7.77 -35.85
CA GLU A 98 11.67 -8.62 -37.02
C GLU A 98 12.84 -8.12 -37.88
N ARG A 99 13.02 -6.80 -38.02
CA ARG A 99 14.22 -6.24 -38.67
C ARG A 99 15.50 -6.61 -37.92
N LEU A 100 15.50 -6.48 -36.58
CA LEU A 100 16.64 -6.89 -35.76
C LEU A 100 16.93 -8.40 -35.86
N LEU A 101 15.89 -9.24 -35.92
CA LEU A 101 16.03 -10.68 -36.14
C LEU A 101 16.61 -11.02 -37.52
N THR A 102 16.23 -10.26 -38.55
CA THR A 102 16.73 -10.45 -39.92
C THR A 102 18.18 -10.01 -40.07
N ALA A 103 18.59 -8.99 -39.32
CA ALA A 103 19.95 -8.47 -39.33
C ALA A 103 20.97 -9.34 -38.56
N GLU A 104 20.59 -10.50 -38.01
CA GLU A 104 21.38 -11.28 -37.04
C GLU A 104 22.82 -11.60 -37.48
N GLN A 105 23.06 -11.72 -38.80
CA GLN A 105 24.37 -12.01 -39.39
C GLN A 105 25.18 -10.77 -39.80
N ASP A 106 24.58 -9.58 -39.79
CA ASP A 106 25.23 -8.31 -40.10
C ASP A 106 25.34 -7.47 -38.81
N GLN A 107 26.55 -7.32 -38.29
CA GLN A 107 26.80 -6.62 -37.04
C GLN A 107 26.48 -5.11 -37.14
N ALA A 108 26.77 -4.48 -38.29
CA ALA A 108 26.53 -3.05 -38.48
C ALA A 108 25.02 -2.80 -38.54
N GLN A 109 24.30 -3.59 -39.35
CA GLN A 109 22.84 -3.48 -39.46
C GLN A 109 22.14 -3.86 -38.13
N SER A 110 22.58 -4.90 -37.44
CA SER A 110 22.04 -5.29 -36.14
C SER A 110 22.16 -4.17 -35.10
N SER A 111 23.26 -3.39 -35.13
CA SER A 111 23.45 -2.26 -34.21
C SER A 111 22.46 -1.13 -34.49
N VAL A 112 22.22 -0.81 -35.76
CA VAL A 112 21.23 0.19 -36.18
C VAL A 112 19.83 -0.24 -35.75
N GLU A 113 19.43 -1.47 -36.05
CA GLU A 113 18.09 -1.96 -35.71
C GLU A 113 17.88 -2.11 -34.19
N LEU A 114 18.92 -2.44 -33.43
CA LEU A 114 18.85 -2.48 -31.97
C LEU A 114 18.56 -1.10 -31.38
N ASN A 115 19.20 -0.04 -31.89
CA ASN A 115 18.95 1.33 -31.44
C ASN A 115 17.53 1.79 -31.80
N ASN A 116 17.06 1.46 -33.01
CA ASN A 116 15.68 1.73 -33.42
C ASN A 116 14.68 1.04 -32.50
N LEU A 117 14.90 -0.25 -32.22
CA LEU A 117 14.05 -1.02 -31.32
C LEU A 117 14.06 -0.44 -29.90
N ASN A 118 15.21 -0.01 -29.36
CA ASN A 118 15.29 0.59 -28.03
C ASN A 118 14.35 1.81 -27.86
N GLY A 119 14.24 2.66 -28.89
CA GLY A 119 13.30 3.79 -28.90
C GLY A 119 11.84 3.34 -28.80
N GLU A 120 11.47 2.31 -29.58
CA GLU A 120 10.13 1.75 -29.58
C GLU A 120 9.80 1.00 -28.28
N LEU A 121 10.78 0.29 -27.69
CA LEU A 121 10.64 -0.37 -26.40
C LEU A 121 10.39 0.63 -25.27
N LEU A 122 11.11 1.75 -25.26
CA LEU A 122 10.90 2.81 -24.27
C LEU A 122 9.47 3.34 -24.32
N ARG A 123 8.98 3.65 -25.53
CA ARG A 123 7.59 4.09 -25.75
C ARG A 123 6.58 3.02 -25.32
N GLY A 124 6.86 1.75 -25.62
CA GLY A 124 6.02 0.62 -25.23
C GLY A 124 5.89 0.47 -23.71
N TRP A 125 7.01 0.57 -22.98
CA TRP A 125 7.02 0.53 -21.52
C TRP A 125 6.37 1.76 -20.89
N GLN A 126 6.54 2.95 -21.47
CA GLN A 126 5.84 4.17 -21.05
C GLN A 126 4.32 4.00 -21.18
N LEU A 127 3.83 3.56 -22.34
CA LEU A 127 2.39 3.33 -22.55
C LEU A 127 1.83 2.26 -21.60
N LEU A 128 2.59 1.20 -21.33
CA LEU A 128 2.19 0.17 -20.37
C LEU A 128 2.16 0.73 -18.93
N SER A 129 3.03 1.69 -18.62
CA SER A 129 3.16 2.33 -17.29
C SER A 129 2.18 3.47 -17.03
N GLU A 130 1.83 4.28 -18.04
CA GLU A 130 0.88 5.41 -17.94
C GLU A 130 -0.53 4.95 -17.54
N VAL A 131 -0.89 3.74 -17.97
CA VAL A 131 -2.13 3.11 -17.53
C VAL A 131 -2.08 2.75 -16.04
N ARG A 132 -0.92 2.51 -15.43
CA ARG A 132 -0.81 2.32 -13.98
C ARG A 132 -1.02 3.61 -13.19
N THR A 133 -0.62 4.76 -13.73
CA THR A 133 -0.89 6.06 -13.10
C THR A 133 -2.36 6.48 -13.26
N ARG A 134 -3.04 6.07 -14.34
CA ARG A 134 -4.48 6.33 -14.55
C ARG A 134 -5.45 5.23 -14.08
N GLN A 135 -5.00 3.99 -13.89
CA GLN A 135 -5.78 2.87 -13.30
C GLN A 135 -5.53 2.69 -11.80
N ASN A 136 -4.54 3.38 -11.20
CA ASN A 136 -4.44 3.46 -9.74
C ASN A 136 -5.45 4.42 -9.09
N THR A 137 -6.37 5.01 -9.86
CA THR A 137 -7.55 5.72 -9.33
C THR A 137 -8.82 4.86 -9.37
N SER A 138 -8.83 3.75 -10.10
CA SER A 138 -9.93 2.78 -10.03
C SER A 138 -9.63 1.74 -8.96
N ILE A 139 -10.29 1.89 -7.82
CA ILE A 139 -10.41 0.91 -6.75
C ILE A 139 -10.82 -0.42 -7.42
N PRO A 140 -10.02 -1.51 -7.30
CA PRO A 140 -10.49 -2.84 -7.72
C PRO A 140 -11.82 -3.10 -7.04
N SER A 141 -12.78 -3.75 -7.69
CA SER A 141 -14.01 -4.20 -7.03
C SER A 141 -13.64 -5.08 -5.83
N GLN A 142 -13.53 -4.48 -4.65
CA GLN A 142 -13.10 -5.14 -3.44
C GLN A 142 -14.30 -5.92 -2.92
N VAL A 143 -14.10 -7.22 -2.68
CA VAL A 143 -15.01 -7.98 -1.83
C VAL A 143 -15.10 -7.25 -0.49
N THR A 144 -16.31 -6.95 -0.05
CA THR A 144 -16.55 -6.29 1.22
C THR A 144 -16.09 -7.22 2.36
N VAL A 145 -15.37 -6.67 3.33
CA VAL A 145 -14.89 -7.41 4.51
C VAL A 145 -15.32 -6.63 5.74
N PRO A 146 -16.61 -6.70 6.10
CA PRO A 146 -17.13 -6.02 7.27
C PRO A 146 -16.53 -6.61 8.55
N VAL A 147 -16.15 -5.74 9.48
CA VAL A 147 -15.55 -6.11 10.76
C VAL A 147 -16.48 -5.70 11.91
N PRO A 148 -16.74 -6.57 12.90
CA PRO A 148 -17.52 -6.20 14.07
C PRO A 148 -16.76 -5.14 14.87
N ALA A 149 -17.50 -4.17 15.43
CA ALA A 149 -16.90 -3.00 16.05
C ALA A 149 -16.01 -3.34 17.26
N ASP A 150 -16.31 -4.43 17.97
CA ASP A 150 -15.51 -4.96 19.10
C ASP A 150 -14.20 -5.65 18.68
N ALA A 151 -13.98 -5.92 17.38
CA ALA A 151 -12.70 -6.42 16.85
C ALA A 151 -11.76 -5.30 16.41
N VAL A 152 -12.16 -4.04 16.57
CA VAL A 152 -11.37 -2.86 16.20
C VAL A 152 -10.44 -2.48 17.35
N ARG A 153 -9.15 -2.30 17.08
CA ARG A 153 -8.24 -1.70 18.06
C ARG A 153 -8.29 -0.20 17.96
N VAL A 154 -8.67 0.45 19.06
CA VAL A 154 -8.58 1.90 19.24
C VAL A 154 -7.21 2.19 19.83
N PHE A 155 -6.31 2.74 19.02
CA PHE A 155 -4.96 3.14 19.44
C PHE A 155 -4.89 4.64 19.70
N ARG A 156 -4.21 5.01 20.78
CA ARG A 156 -3.92 6.39 21.20
C ARG A 156 -2.44 6.48 21.55
N GLY A 157 -1.63 6.85 20.56
CA GLY A 157 -0.18 6.92 20.67
C GLY A 157 0.31 8.31 21.05
N ARG A 158 1.06 8.41 22.15
CA ARG A 158 1.83 9.62 22.49
C ARG A 158 3.25 9.45 21.98
N LYS A 159 3.79 10.46 21.29
CA LYS A 159 5.13 10.42 20.74
C LYS A 159 6.14 10.29 21.86
N ASN A 160 7.13 9.43 21.68
CA ASN A 160 8.27 9.34 22.58
C ASN A 160 8.93 10.72 22.76
N GLY A 161 9.08 11.17 24.01
CA GLY A 161 9.64 12.48 24.34
C GLY A 161 11.04 12.73 23.76
N ARG A 162 11.81 11.66 23.52
CA ARG A 162 13.17 11.72 22.95
C ARG A 162 13.19 11.93 21.43
N VAL A 163 12.06 11.76 20.75
CA VAL A 163 11.96 11.88 19.29
C VAL A 163 11.45 13.27 18.92
N LYS A 164 12.19 14.01 18.08
CA LYS A 164 11.71 15.30 17.55
C LYS A 164 10.44 15.10 16.73
N ARG A 165 9.50 16.06 16.77
CA ARG A 165 8.22 15.97 16.04
C ARG A 165 8.42 15.73 14.55
N SER A 166 9.36 16.43 13.91
CA SER A 166 9.68 16.23 12.49
C SER A 166 10.14 14.81 12.17
N VAL A 167 11.00 14.22 13.01
CA VAL A 167 11.47 12.84 12.87
C VAL A 167 10.32 11.85 13.10
N PHE A 168 9.46 12.12 14.07
CA PHE A 168 8.28 11.30 14.33
C PHE A 168 7.34 11.27 13.12
N ILE A 169 6.99 12.44 12.56
CA ILE A 169 6.17 12.55 11.34
C ILE A 169 6.83 11.83 10.16
N GLU A 170 8.13 12.02 9.98
CA GLU A 170 8.90 11.37 8.92
C GLU A 170 8.84 9.84 9.04
N LYS A 171 9.07 9.30 10.22
CA LYS A 171 9.03 7.84 10.46
C LYS A 171 7.61 7.29 10.38
N LEU A 172 6.60 8.05 10.83
CA LEU A 172 5.20 7.67 10.66
C LEU A 172 4.86 7.45 9.20
N ARG A 173 5.17 8.45 8.36
CA ARG A 173 4.76 8.44 6.95
C ARG A 173 5.58 7.48 6.08
N THR A 174 6.86 7.29 6.37
CA THR A 174 7.76 6.49 5.52
C THR A 174 7.90 5.04 5.97
N VAL A 175 7.70 4.75 7.26
CA VAL A 175 7.94 3.41 7.82
C VAL A 175 6.71 2.87 8.55
N PHE A 176 6.24 3.53 9.60
CA PHE A 176 5.29 2.93 10.54
C PHE A 176 3.90 2.67 9.94
N MET A 177 3.27 3.70 9.34
CA MET A 177 1.96 3.53 8.72
C MET A 177 2.01 2.60 7.49
N PRO A 178 2.99 2.71 6.58
CA PRO A 178 3.13 1.74 5.49
C PRO A 178 3.34 0.30 5.99
N MET A 179 4.20 0.10 6.99
CA MET A 179 4.49 -1.22 7.55
C MET A 179 3.29 -1.82 8.27
N THR A 180 2.47 -0.99 8.94
CA THR A 180 1.19 -1.42 9.54
C THR A 180 0.36 -2.12 8.49
N VAL A 181 0.15 -1.48 7.33
CA VAL A 181 -0.63 -2.05 6.24
C VAL A 181 0.07 -3.26 5.60
N GLN A 182 1.32 -3.09 5.18
CA GLN A 182 2.04 -4.09 4.38
C GLN A 182 2.27 -5.40 5.13
N MET A 183 2.55 -5.32 6.42
CA MET A 183 2.79 -6.47 7.28
C MET A 183 1.49 -7.00 7.89
N GLN A 184 0.69 -6.16 8.54
CA GLN A 184 -0.47 -6.66 9.30
C GLN A 184 -1.61 -7.16 8.42
N ARG A 185 -1.69 -6.76 7.14
CA ARG A 185 -2.66 -7.36 6.19
C ARG A 185 -2.47 -8.87 6.04
N LEU A 186 -1.24 -9.37 6.22
CA LEU A 186 -0.93 -10.81 6.17
C LEU A 186 -1.47 -11.56 7.39
N PHE A 187 -1.87 -10.83 8.43
CA PHE A 187 -2.36 -11.35 9.71
C PHE A 187 -3.81 -10.90 9.97
N GLY A 188 -4.60 -10.66 8.92
CA GLY A 188 -6.02 -10.39 9.03
C GLY A 188 -6.40 -8.91 9.24
N LEU A 189 -5.48 -7.95 9.03
CA LEU A 189 -5.85 -6.54 8.95
C LEU A 189 -6.70 -6.27 7.70
N THR A 190 -7.88 -5.65 7.87
CA THR A 190 -8.84 -5.38 6.80
C THR A 190 -9.00 -3.89 6.49
N ALA A 191 -8.77 -3.03 7.49
CA ALA A 191 -8.74 -1.58 7.36
C ALA A 191 -7.82 -0.95 8.40
N TYR A 192 -7.27 0.22 8.08
CA TYR A 192 -6.45 1.01 9.00
C TYR A 192 -6.67 2.50 8.73
N LEU A 193 -7.14 3.20 9.75
CA LEU A 193 -7.52 4.60 9.69
C LEU A 193 -6.72 5.42 10.72
N PRO A 194 -5.45 5.77 10.43
CA PRO A 194 -4.66 6.62 11.30
C PRO A 194 -4.99 8.10 11.13
N ALA A 195 -4.90 8.84 12.23
CA ALA A 195 -4.89 10.29 12.23
C ALA A 195 -3.70 10.81 13.02
N VAL A 196 -3.02 11.80 12.46
CA VAL A 196 -1.99 12.56 13.14
C VAL A 196 -2.63 13.84 13.65
N LEU A 197 -2.60 14.07 14.96
CA LEU A 197 -3.21 15.27 15.54
C LEU A 197 -2.32 16.51 15.31
N PRO A 198 -2.91 17.72 15.24
CA PRO A 198 -2.16 18.97 15.17
C PRO A 198 -1.17 19.10 16.35
N GLU A 199 -0.07 19.81 16.13
CA GLU A 199 0.89 20.10 17.20
C GLU A 199 0.30 21.06 18.25
N THR A 200 -0.56 21.98 17.82
CA THR A 200 -1.38 22.82 18.71
C THR A 200 -2.51 21.98 19.30
N LYS A 201 -2.25 21.31 20.43
CA LYS A 201 -3.20 20.47 21.16
C LYS A 201 -2.98 20.58 22.68
N SER A 202 -4.01 20.23 23.46
CA SER A 202 -3.90 20.22 24.92
C SER A 202 -2.96 19.13 25.42
N GLU A 203 -2.38 19.36 26.61
CA GLU A 203 -1.54 18.37 27.28
C GLU A 203 -2.27 17.04 27.47
N GLY A 204 -1.53 15.94 27.35
CA GLY A 204 -2.08 14.60 27.46
C GLY A 204 -2.84 14.11 26.21
N MET A 205 -3.03 14.93 25.18
CA MET A 205 -3.61 14.44 23.93
C MET A 205 -2.61 13.61 23.10
N PRO A 206 -3.06 12.50 22.48
CA PRO A 206 -2.22 11.66 21.64
C PRO A 206 -1.63 12.41 20.43
N ASP A 207 -0.48 11.95 19.94
CA ASP A 207 0.15 12.44 18.70
C ASP A 207 -0.38 11.74 17.46
N GLU A 208 -0.69 10.45 17.59
CA GLU A 208 -1.40 9.63 16.62
C GLU A 208 -2.58 8.96 17.32
N ILE A 209 -3.73 8.93 16.66
CA ILE A 209 -4.84 8.05 17.00
C ILE A 209 -5.14 7.17 15.80
N ALA A 210 -5.55 5.94 16.03
CA ALA A 210 -5.88 5.06 14.91
C ALA A 210 -6.98 4.07 15.27
N LEU A 211 -7.79 3.75 14.26
CA LEU A 211 -8.60 2.55 14.25
C LEU A 211 -7.89 1.48 13.42
N VAL A 212 -7.65 0.32 14.02
CA VAL A 212 -6.94 -0.80 13.39
C VAL A 212 -7.88 -2.01 13.36
N PHE A 213 -8.35 -2.38 12.18
CA PHE A 213 -9.42 -3.37 12.01
C PHE A 213 -8.83 -4.73 11.67
N TYR A 214 -8.99 -5.68 12.57
CA TYR A 214 -8.72 -7.10 12.31
C TYR A 214 -10.04 -7.83 12.11
N GLN A 215 -10.03 -8.93 11.35
CA GLN A 215 -11.23 -9.75 11.13
C GLN A 215 -11.89 -10.19 12.45
N THR A 216 -11.07 -10.55 13.45
CA THR A 216 -11.49 -10.88 14.81
C THR A 216 -10.46 -10.40 15.84
N GLN A 217 -10.82 -10.42 17.14
CA GLN A 217 -9.85 -10.15 18.20
C GLN A 217 -8.73 -11.21 18.24
N GLU A 218 -9.06 -12.47 17.94
CA GLU A 218 -8.10 -13.58 17.88
C GLU A 218 -7.07 -13.34 16.77
N ALA A 219 -7.48 -12.85 15.60
CA ALA A 219 -6.55 -12.51 14.52
C ALA A 219 -5.52 -11.46 14.96
N TYR A 220 -5.94 -10.45 15.73
CA TYR A 220 -5.03 -9.47 16.33
C TYR A 220 -4.04 -10.13 17.31
N HIS A 221 -4.51 -11.04 18.15
CA HIS A 221 -3.64 -11.74 19.10
C HIS A 221 -2.67 -12.69 18.40
N GLU A 222 -3.11 -13.39 17.37
CA GLU A 222 -2.29 -14.29 16.57
C GLU A 222 -1.21 -13.54 15.78
N ALA A 223 -1.54 -12.35 15.24
CA ALA A 223 -0.56 -11.49 14.58
C ALA A 223 0.68 -11.26 15.45
N LYS A 224 0.49 -11.05 16.76
CA LYS A 224 1.58 -10.86 17.74
C LYS A 224 2.41 -12.11 18.02
N ARG A 225 1.93 -13.30 17.69
CA ARG A 225 2.67 -14.57 17.84
C ARG A 225 3.61 -14.85 16.67
N CYS A 226 3.41 -14.19 15.53
CA CYS A 226 4.29 -14.27 14.38
C CYS A 226 5.49 -13.31 14.51
N VAL A 227 6.64 -13.69 13.94
CA VAL A 227 7.85 -12.83 13.92
C VAL A 227 7.54 -11.47 13.31
N GLY A 228 6.81 -11.43 12.19
CA GLY A 228 6.42 -10.17 11.53
C GLY A 228 5.59 -9.24 12.41
N GLY A 229 4.62 -9.78 13.17
CA GLY A 229 3.82 -8.97 14.09
C GLY A 229 4.54 -8.57 15.38
N ARG A 230 5.49 -9.39 15.88
CA ARG A 230 6.40 -8.95 16.95
C ARG A 230 7.30 -7.81 16.49
N SER A 231 7.92 -7.93 15.32
CA SER A 231 8.74 -6.85 14.76
C SER A 231 7.95 -5.55 14.57
N TYR A 232 6.69 -5.65 14.13
CA TYR A 232 5.78 -4.50 14.08
C TYR A 232 5.46 -3.94 15.48
N SER A 233 5.29 -4.80 16.49
CA SER A 233 5.07 -4.36 17.87
C SER A 233 6.29 -3.59 18.41
N GLU A 234 7.52 -4.04 18.10
CA GLU A 234 8.75 -3.33 18.45
C GLU A 234 8.85 -1.94 17.79
N LEU A 235 8.34 -1.77 16.56
CA LEU A 235 8.30 -0.45 15.92
C LEU A 235 7.51 0.59 16.73
N HIS A 236 6.53 0.17 17.55
CA HIS A 236 5.82 1.11 18.42
C HIS A 236 6.75 1.71 19.47
N GLN A 237 7.64 0.92 20.06
CA GLN A 237 8.56 1.40 21.11
C GLN A 237 9.54 2.45 20.59
N LEU A 238 9.85 2.42 19.29
CA LEU A 238 10.74 3.38 18.65
C LEU A 238 10.11 4.77 18.47
N LEU A 239 8.78 4.84 18.34
CA LEU A 239 8.08 6.09 18.01
C LEU A 239 7.20 6.61 19.15
N PHE A 240 6.67 5.72 19.97
CA PHE A 240 5.70 6.04 21.01
C PHE A 240 6.26 5.85 22.41
N ASP A 241 5.82 6.70 23.32
CA ASP A 241 5.90 6.46 24.74
C ASP A 241 4.80 5.45 25.09
N MET A 242 5.16 4.16 25.14
CA MET A 242 4.20 3.09 25.38
C MET A 242 3.51 3.18 26.75
N PRO A 243 4.21 3.51 27.86
CA PRO A 243 3.56 3.80 29.14
C PRO A 243 2.51 4.92 29.06
N ALA A 244 2.76 5.95 28.26
CA ALA A 244 1.83 7.06 28.07
C ALA A 244 0.82 6.84 26.93
N SER A 245 0.88 5.71 26.22
CA SER A 245 -0.01 5.35 25.11
C SER A 245 -1.01 4.28 25.53
N ALA A 246 -2.14 4.21 24.84
CA ALA A 246 -3.19 3.24 25.15
C ALA A 246 -3.70 2.53 23.90
N SER A 247 -4.11 1.27 24.07
CA SER A 247 -4.77 0.49 23.03
C SER A 247 -5.80 -0.44 23.67
N SER A 248 -7.04 -0.42 23.20
CA SER A 248 -8.11 -1.29 23.69
C SER A 248 -9.06 -1.68 22.56
N PHE A 249 -9.86 -2.73 22.80
CA PHE A 249 -11.05 -3.00 22.01
C PHE A 249 -12.20 -2.14 22.57
N PRO A 250 -13.04 -1.54 21.74
CA PRO A 250 -14.19 -0.79 22.22
C PRO A 250 -15.26 -1.74 22.73
N GLU A 251 -16.00 -1.31 23.74
CA GLU A 251 -17.17 -2.03 24.25
C GLU A 251 -18.47 -1.40 23.74
N MET A 252 -19.55 -2.16 23.70
CA MET A 252 -20.86 -1.60 23.35
C MET A 252 -21.25 -0.54 24.38
N PHE A 253 -21.59 0.67 23.91
CA PHE A 253 -22.05 1.74 24.81
C PHE A 253 -23.42 1.40 25.41
N THR A 254 -23.51 1.48 26.74
CA THR A 254 -24.70 1.13 27.54
C THR A 254 -25.34 2.30 28.29
N GLY A 255 -24.91 3.54 28.01
CA GLY A 255 -25.52 4.77 28.57
C GLY A 255 -24.60 5.65 29.40
N GLU A 256 -23.45 5.15 29.84
CA GLU A 256 -22.47 5.91 30.62
C GLU A 256 -21.08 5.90 29.97
N VAL A 257 -20.41 7.06 29.98
CA VAL A 257 -19.06 7.22 29.46
C VAL A 257 -18.07 7.24 30.62
N GLN A 258 -17.31 6.16 30.76
CA GLN A 258 -16.15 6.11 31.66
C GLN A 258 -14.91 6.72 30.98
N PRO A 259 -14.08 7.47 31.73
CA PRO A 259 -12.81 7.98 31.23
C PRO A 259 -11.90 6.85 30.71
N ASP A 260 -11.15 7.14 29.66
CA ASP A 260 -10.14 6.28 29.05
C ASP A 260 -10.63 4.96 28.45
N LYS A 261 -11.95 4.72 28.47
CA LYS A 261 -12.58 3.58 27.84
C LYS A 261 -13.05 3.92 26.43
N ALA A 262 -12.89 2.96 25.52
CA ALA A 262 -13.36 3.05 24.14
C ALA A 262 -14.71 2.37 24.02
N TYR A 263 -15.58 2.94 23.18
CA TYR A 263 -16.93 2.46 22.95
C TYR A 263 -17.27 2.39 21.48
N HIS A 264 -18.16 1.49 21.11
CA HIS A 264 -18.88 1.52 19.84
C HIS A 264 -20.38 1.69 20.09
N LEU A 265 -21.07 2.41 19.19
CA LEU A 265 -22.51 2.68 19.37
C LEU A 265 -23.40 1.62 18.72
N PHE A 266 -22.94 1.00 17.65
CA PHE A 266 -23.74 0.05 16.87
C PHE A 266 -23.08 -1.33 16.89
N PRO A 267 -23.86 -2.42 16.98
CA PRO A 267 -23.32 -3.78 16.95
C PRO A 267 -23.02 -4.27 15.52
N LYS A 268 -23.41 -3.51 14.50
CA LYS A 268 -23.29 -3.88 13.09
C LYS A 268 -21.82 -3.95 12.67
N SER A 269 -21.46 -5.03 11.97
CA SER A 269 -20.17 -5.12 11.28
C SER A 269 -20.14 -4.21 10.06
N VAL A 270 -19.09 -3.41 9.93
CA VAL A 270 -18.94 -2.42 8.85
C VAL A 270 -17.57 -2.55 8.21
N ASP A 271 -17.52 -2.34 6.91
CA ASP A 271 -16.28 -2.28 6.15
C ASP A 271 -15.79 -0.83 6.08
N TRP A 272 -14.79 -0.51 6.90
CA TRP A 272 -14.26 0.86 7.03
C TRP A 272 -13.24 1.25 5.95
N GLN A 273 -12.89 0.35 5.01
CA GLN A 273 -12.04 0.73 3.87
C GLN A 273 -12.87 1.36 2.74
N ILE A 274 -14.16 1.04 2.68
CA ILE A 274 -15.15 1.68 1.80
C ILE A 274 -15.93 2.74 2.57
N GLY A 275 -16.91 3.40 1.93
CA GLY A 275 -17.70 4.45 2.57
C GLY A 275 -16.91 5.70 2.93
N SER A 276 -17.45 6.53 3.80
CA SER A 276 -16.82 7.76 4.27
C SER A 276 -16.63 7.72 5.78
N ALA A 277 -15.43 8.07 6.23
CA ALA A 277 -15.11 8.14 7.65
C ALA A 277 -14.82 9.59 8.05
N ARG A 278 -15.39 10.05 9.15
CA ARG A 278 -15.05 11.32 9.79
C ARG A 278 -14.39 11.06 11.13
N LEU A 279 -13.46 11.94 11.48
CA LEU A 279 -12.93 12.09 12.82
C LEU A 279 -13.40 13.43 13.39
N TYR A 280 -13.77 13.46 14.67
CA TYR A 280 -13.85 14.66 15.49
C TYR A 280 -12.97 14.49 16.73
N VAL A 281 -12.18 15.52 17.01
CA VAL A 281 -11.35 15.64 18.21
C VAL A 281 -11.62 16.99 18.84
N GLY A 282 -11.92 16.99 20.13
CA GLY A 282 -12.20 18.21 20.87
C GLY A 282 -11.79 18.13 22.33
N THR A 283 -11.55 19.29 22.92
CA THR A 283 -11.19 19.44 24.34
C THR A 283 -12.39 19.93 25.12
N ARG A 284 -12.55 19.45 26.36
CA ARG A 284 -13.64 19.86 27.25
C ARG A 284 -13.66 21.38 27.38
N ARG A 285 -14.83 22.00 27.26
CA ARG A 285 -14.97 23.43 27.56
C ARG A 285 -14.64 23.69 29.03
N SER A 286 -13.80 24.69 29.28
CA SER A 286 -13.29 25.03 30.62
C SER A 286 -14.38 25.23 31.69
N LYS A 287 -15.56 25.75 31.30
CA LYS A 287 -16.71 25.98 32.19
C LYS A 287 -17.45 24.70 32.61
N LEU A 288 -17.24 23.56 31.94
CA LEU A 288 -17.91 22.30 32.26
C LEU A 288 -17.04 21.46 33.21
N LYS A 289 -17.60 21.01 34.33
CA LYS A 289 -16.95 20.00 35.18
C LYS A 289 -16.80 18.67 34.41
N ALA A 290 -15.75 17.89 34.69
CA ALA A 290 -15.47 16.61 34.04
C ALA A 290 -16.68 15.65 34.02
N ALA A 291 -17.34 15.46 35.18
CA ALA A 291 -18.54 14.62 35.26
C ALA A 291 -19.69 15.14 34.38
N GLY A 292 -19.84 16.47 34.27
CA GLY A 292 -20.84 17.08 33.40
C GLY A 292 -20.52 16.93 31.91
N PHE A 293 -19.23 16.95 31.56
CA PHE A 293 -18.76 16.70 30.20
C PHE A 293 -19.04 15.26 29.76
N LEU A 294 -18.64 14.26 30.56
CA LEU A 294 -18.86 12.85 30.26
C LEU A 294 -20.35 12.48 30.24
N LYS A 295 -21.15 13.02 31.18
CA LYS A 295 -22.60 12.82 31.19
C LYS A 295 -23.26 13.33 29.90
N ARG A 296 -22.90 14.53 29.44
CA ARG A 296 -23.44 15.11 28.21
C ARG A 296 -22.95 14.36 26.96
N LEU A 297 -21.70 13.89 26.95
CA LEU A 297 -21.21 13.02 25.87
C LEU A 297 -22.02 11.72 25.80
N GLY A 298 -22.33 11.12 26.96
CA GLY A 298 -23.22 9.95 27.03
C GLY A 298 -24.63 10.22 26.51
N GLN A 299 -25.18 11.41 26.76
CA GLN A 299 -26.47 11.83 26.18
C GLN A 299 -26.41 11.90 24.65
N VAL A 300 -25.37 12.53 24.09
CA VAL A 300 -25.16 12.58 22.63
C VAL A 300 -25.04 11.18 22.04
N ALA A 301 -24.27 10.29 22.68
CA ALA A 301 -24.13 8.90 22.26
C ALA A 301 -25.46 8.13 22.30
N ALA A 302 -26.25 8.28 23.37
CA ALA A 302 -27.54 7.62 23.52
C ALA A 302 -28.59 8.14 22.52
N GLU A 303 -28.59 9.45 22.21
CA GLU A 303 -29.45 10.03 21.19
C GLU A 303 -29.09 9.50 19.80
N LEU A 304 -27.80 9.44 19.46
CA LEU A 304 -27.35 8.96 18.17
C LEU A 304 -27.58 7.45 17.99
N GLN A 305 -27.51 6.66 19.07
CA GLN A 305 -27.92 5.25 19.04
C GLN A 305 -29.39 5.05 18.64
N LYS A 306 -30.26 5.99 19.02
CA LYS A 306 -31.70 5.93 18.70
C LYS A 306 -32.02 6.47 17.30
N VAL A 307 -31.33 7.55 16.90
CA VAL A 307 -31.57 8.24 15.63
C VAL A 307 -30.23 8.39 14.89
N PRO A 308 -29.73 7.32 14.27
CA PRO A 308 -28.39 7.31 13.67
C PRO A 308 -28.28 8.16 12.40
N GLY A 309 -29.40 8.46 11.75
CA GLY A 309 -29.41 9.10 10.42
C GLY A 309 -28.75 8.19 9.38
N SER A 310 -27.75 8.71 8.67
CA SER A 310 -26.98 7.95 7.67
C SER A 310 -25.78 7.20 8.24
N LEU A 311 -25.52 7.29 9.55
CA LEU A 311 -24.38 6.63 10.17
C LEU A 311 -24.67 5.14 10.40
N ASP A 312 -23.71 4.29 10.06
CA ASP A 312 -23.80 2.84 10.26
C ASP A 312 -22.71 2.28 11.19
N ALA A 313 -21.68 3.07 11.52
CA ALA A 313 -20.75 2.79 12.61
C ALA A 313 -20.28 4.09 13.32
N VAL A 314 -20.12 3.99 14.63
CA VAL A 314 -19.48 5.03 15.46
C VAL A 314 -18.61 4.35 16.50
N ILE A 315 -17.38 4.83 16.64
CA ILE A 315 -16.42 4.42 17.68
C ILE A 315 -15.91 5.69 18.35
N PHE A 316 -15.82 5.72 19.67
CA PHE A 316 -15.32 6.89 20.39
C PHE A 316 -14.61 6.53 21.69
N CYS A 317 -13.80 7.45 22.19
CA CYS A 317 -13.25 7.39 23.53
C CYS A 317 -13.10 8.81 24.07
N ALA A 318 -13.12 8.96 25.40
CA ALA A 318 -12.96 10.25 26.03
C ALA A 318 -12.19 10.11 27.34
N THR A 319 -11.55 11.20 27.75
CA THR A 319 -11.01 11.38 29.10
C THR A 319 -11.86 12.42 29.82
N ASN A 320 -11.42 12.84 31.01
CA ASN A 320 -12.00 14.00 31.67
C ASN A 320 -11.78 15.31 30.89
N GLU A 321 -10.84 15.36 29.95
CA GLU A 321 -10.34 16.59 29.33
C GLU A 321 -10.56 16.67 27.81
N TRP A 322 -10.76 15.55 27.13
CA TRP A 322 -10.89 15.53 25.67
C TRP A 322 -11.71 14.34 25.20
N LEU A 323 -12.21 14.42 23.96
CA LEU A 323 -12.89 13.33 23.26
C LEU A 323 -12.30 13.10 21.87
N VAL A 324 -12.37 11.86 21.43
CA VAL A 324 -12.05 11.42 20.08
C VAL A 324 -13.22 10.58 19.58
N TRP A 325 -13.74 10.91 18.41
CA TRP A 325 -14.99 10.38 17.89
C TRP A 325 -14.88 10.09 16.39
N TRP A 326 -15.06 8.84 16.00
CA TRP A 326 -15.06 8.39 14.62
C TRP A 326 -16.47 8.02 14.18
N GLU A 327 -16.85 8.48 12.98
CA GLU A 327 -18.12 8.19 12.34
C GLU A 327 -17.87 7.53 10.99
N HIS A 328 -18.72 6.58 10.62
CA HIS A 328 -18.75 5.98 9.28
C HIS A 328 -20.14 6.12 8.66
N SER A 329 -20.19 6.31 7.34
CA SER A 329 -21.40 6.31 6.51
C SER A 329 -21.13 5.60 5.18
N SER A 330 -22.09 4.81 4.72
CA SER A 330 -22.02 4.10 3.44
C SER A 330 -22.37 4.95 2.21
N GLU A 331 -23.14 6.03 2.38
CA GLU A 331 -23.84 6.69 1.26
C GLU A 331 -23.40 8.14 1.00
N SER A 332 -22.76 8.83 1.94
CA SER A 332 -22.40 10.24 1.76
C SER A 332 -21.21 10.68 2.60
N THR A 333 -20.63 11.83 2.25
CA THR A 333 -19.79 12.58 3.17
C THR A 333 -20.65 12.97 4.38
N PRO A 334 -20.31 12.56 5.62
CA PRO A 334 -21.11 12.87 6.79
C PRO A 334 -21.34 14.39 6.92
N GLU A 335 -22.43 14.85 7.54
CA GLU A 335 -22.71 16.29 7.79
C GLU A 335 -21.86 16.83 8.96
N PRO A 336 -21.21 18.01 8.89
CA PRO A 336 -20.30 18.51 9.93
C PRO A 336 -20.76 18.25 11.37
N ASN A 337 -19.86 17.76 12.23
CA ASN A 337 -20.25 17.31 13.56
C ASN A 337 -20.37 18.49 14.54
N THR A 338 -21.54 19.10 14.57
CA THR A 338 -21.86 20.22 15.47
C THR A 338 -22.35 19.78 16.84
N ARG A 339 -22.58 18.46 17.05
CA ARG A 339 -23.19 17.89 18.28
C ARG A 339 -22.36 18.15 19.53
N PHE A 340 -21.06 18.35 19.35
CA PHE A 340 -20.13 18.59 20.46
C PHE A 340 -19.92 20.06 20.79
N ASN A 341 -20.48 21.00 20.02
CA ASN A 341 -20.22 22.43 20.18
C ASN A 341 -20.56 22.95 21.58
N ALA A 342 -21.56 22.37 22.24
CA ALA A 342 -21.95 22.76 23.59
C ALA A 342 -21.00 22.23 24.69
N ILE A 343 -20.21 21.18 24.41
CA ILE A 343 -19.42 20.46 25.42
C ILE A 343 -17.92 20.48 25.19
N ALA A 344 -17.48 20.64 23.95
CA ALA A 344 -16.09 20.66 23.56
C ALA A 344 -15.75 21.88 22.68
N VAL A 345 -14.49 22.28 22.75
CA VAL A 345 -13.85 23.14 21.75
C VAL A 345 -13.25 22.22 20.71
N GLU A 346 -13.68 22.37 19.46
CA GLU A 346 -13.14 21.57 18.36
C GLU A 346 -11.65 21.87 18.16
N LEU A 347 -10.87 20.81 18.02
CA LEU A 347 -9.44 20.85 17.71
C LEU A 347 -9.17 20.40 16.28
N PHE A 348 -9.82 19.31 15.86
CA PHE A 348 -9.54 18.65 14.58
C PHE A 348 -10.75 17.82 14.14
N SER A 349 -11.39 18.18 13.02
CA SER A 349 -12.60 17.47 12.53
C SER A 349 -12.56 17.12 11.02
N PRO A 350 -11.55 16.37 10.54
CA PRO A 350 -11.42 16.05 9.12
C PRO A 350 -12.34 14.91 8.65
N VAL A 351 -12.56 14.85 7.34
CA VAL A 351 -13.00 13.64 6.65
C VAL A 351 -11.76 12.86 6.18
N ALA A 352 -11.80 11.54 6.29
CA ALA A 352 -10.67 10.69 5.95
C ALA A 352 -10.30 10.82 4.47
N ARG A 353 -9.02 11.11 4.21
CA ARG A 353 -8.48 11.07 2.86
C ARG A 353 -8.06 9.64 2.52
N ARG A 354 -8.63 9.10 1.44
CA ARG A 354 -8.24 7.77 0.95
C ARG A 354 -6.83 7.82 0.36
N VAL A 355 -5.98 6.89 0.77
CA VAL A 355 -4.58 6.80 0.32
C VAL A 355 -4.20 5.37 0.00
N GLN A 356 -3.66 5.13 -1.19
CA GLN A 356 -3.23 3.78 -1.58
C GLN A 356 -1.88 3.45 -0.93
N VAL A 357 -1.83 2.31 -0.24
CA VAL A 357 -0.59 1.69 0.24
C VAL A 357 -0.38 0.38 -0.54
N PRO A 358 0.77 0.20 -1.19
CA PRO A 358 1.05 -1.05 -1.90
C PRO A 358 1.22 -2.18 -0.91
N GLY A 359 0.59 -3.34 -1.13
CA GLY A 359 0.69 -4.48 -0.21
C GLY A 359 2.02 -5.25 -0.27
N ASN A 360 2.93 -4.91 -1.18
CA ASN A 360 4.17 -5.65 -1.41
C ASN A 360 5.36 -4.97 -0.71
N LEU A 361 5.94 -5.65 0.28
CA LEU A 361 7.12 -5.21 1.05
C LEU A 361 8.39 -5.06 0.21
N LEU A 362 8.47 -5.70 -0.96
CA LEU A 362 9.64 -5.67 -1.84
C LEU A 362 9.60 -4.50 -2.83
N ARG A 363 8.51 -3.71 -2.86
CA ARG A 363 8.42 -2.56 -3.76
C ARG A 363 8.96 -1.31 -3.07
N PRO A 364 9.83 -0.53 -3.74
CA PRO A 364 10.16 0.80 -3.28
C PRO A 364 8.88 1.62 -3.06
N TYR A 365 8.75 2.21 -1.88
CA TYR A 365 7.63 3.08 -1.53
C TYR A 365 8.17 4.26 -0.73
N VAL A 366 7.96 5.46 -1.25
CA VAL A 366 8.45 6.72 -0.65
C VAL A 366 7.69 7.13 0.61
N GLY A 367 6.63 6.39 0.95
CA GLY A 367 5.75 6.66 2.08
C GLY A 367 4.51 7.46 1.72
N LEU A 368 3.78 7.85 2.76
CA LEU A 368 2.59 8.67 2.69
C LEU A 368 2.93 10.16 2.67
N THR A 369 2.06 10.95 2.04
CA THR A 369 2.05 12.41 2.24
C THR A 369 1.17 12.70 3.45
N LEU A 370 1.71 13.39 4.46
CA LEU A 370 0.99 13.85 5.64
C LEU A 370 0.94 15.38 5.67
N ASN A 371 -0.19 15.93 6.08
CA ASN A 371 -0.30 17.36 6.37
C ASN A 371 0.28 17.69 7.75
N GLY A 372 1.21 18.64 7.82
CA GLY A 372 1.85 19.08 9.07
C GLY A 372 0.88 19.70 10.09
N ARG A 373 -0.31 20.14 9.65
CA ARG A 373 -1.39 20.65 10.52
C ARG A 373 -2.27 19.55 11.10
N GLY A 374 -2.00 18.29 10.80
CA GLY A 374 -2.82 17.14 11.14
C GLY A 374 -3.45 16.53 9.89
N ASP A 375 -3.62 15.22 9.90
CA ASP A 375 -4.17 14.45 8.78
C ASP A 375 -5.01 13.28 9.30
N PHE A 376 -6.01 12.85 8.55
CA PHE A 376 -6.80 11.65 8.84
C PHE A 376 -6.92 10.84 7.57
N LEU A 377 -6.43 9.61 7.61
CA LEU A 377 -6.27 8.78 6.43
C LEU A 377 -7.18 7.58 6.50
N ASN A 378 -7.66 7.15 5.34
CA ASN A 378 -8.20 5.82 5.13
C ASN A 378 -7.26 5.06 4.19
N THR A 379 -6.48 4.13 4.73
CA THR A 379 -5.51 3.39 3.93
C THR A 379 -6.18 2.33 3.07
N GLN A 380 -5.96 2.42 1.77
CA GLN A 380 -6.48 1.54 0.74
C GLN A 380 -5.40 0.53 0.38
N PHE A 381 -5.70 -0.76 0.48
CA PHE A 381 -4.77 -1.85 0.22
C PHE A 381 -5.52 -3.14 -0.11
N GLN A 382 -4.84 -4.04 -0.82
CA GLN A 382 -5.38 -5.37 -1.08
C GLN A 382 -5.33 -6.20 0.20
N ARG A 383 -6.50 -6.64 0.66
CA ARG A 383 -6.66 -7.57 1.77
C ARG A 383 -6.14 -8.95 1.37
N ALA A 384 -5.58 -9.68 2.34
CA ALA A 384 -5.04 -11.02 2.11
C ALA A 384 -6.15 -12.04 1.86
#